data_AF-A0A6N7M7M3-F1
#
_entry.id   AF-A0A6N7M7M3-F1
#
_cell.length_a   1.000
_cell.length_b   1.000
_cell.length_c   1.000
_cell.angle_alpha   90.00
_cell.angle_beta   90.00
_cell.angle_gamma   90.00
#
_symmetry.space_group_name_H-M   'P 1'
#
loop_
_entity.id
_entity.type
_entity.pdbx_description
1 polymer ?
#
loop_
_entity_poly.entity_id
_entity_poly.type
_entity_poly.pdbx_seq_one_letter_code
_entity_poly.pdbx_strand_id
1 'polypeptide(L)'
;MKKIIKTGFTLIFSLLFLAGCKSPDQQIDRPNIILFLVDDMGWQDTSVPFHSERTPFNNLYHTPSMERLADEGMMFTQAYACTVCSPTRISLITEMCFAAMDG
;
A
#
# COMPACT_ATOMS: atom_id res chain seq x y z
N MET A 1 -12.84 -57.88 25.37
CA MET A 1 -11.81 -56.83 25.62
C MET A 1 -11.07 -56.38 24.35
N LYS A 2 -10.60 -57.29 23.48
CA LYS A 2 -9.87 -56.94 22.23
C LYS A 2 -10.69 -56.14 21.19
N LYS A 3 -12.03 -56.24 21.16
CA LYS A 3 -12.90 -55.49 20.23
C LYS A 3 -12.98 -54.00 20.58
N ILE A 4 -13.12 -53.66 21.87
CA ILE A 4 -13.25 -52.26 22.36
C ILE A 4 -11.97 -51.45 22.09
N ILE A 5 -10.79 -52.08 22.23
CA ILE A 5 -9.49 -51.45 21.95
C ILE A 5 -9.34 -51.15 20.44
N LYS A 6 -9.82 -52.04 19.56
CA LYS A 6 -9.77 -51.83 18.11
C LYS A 6 -10.72 -50.72 17.65
N THR A 7 -11.94 -50.67 18.18
CA THR A 7 -12.92 -49.64 17.81
C THR A 7 -12.48 -48.24 18.28
N GLY A 8 -11.86 -48.14 19.46
CA GLY A 8 -11.28 -46.90 19.96
C GLY A 8 -10.11 -46.42 19.11
N PHE A 9 -9.22 -47.33 18.70
CA PHE A 9 -8.09 -47.00 17.83
C PHE A 9 -8.53 -46.51 16.44
N THR A 10 -9.56 -47.14 15.85
CA THR A 10 -10.13 -46.71 14.57
C THR A 10 -10.82 -45.35 14.65
N LEU A 11 -11.52 -45.04 15.75
CA LEU A 11 -12.13 -43.73 15.97
C LEU A 11 -11.08 -42.62 16.15
N ILE A 12 -10.01 -42.89 16.90
CA ILE A 12 -8.90 -41.94 17.10
C ILE A 12 -8.16 -41.67 15.78
N PHE A 13 -7.90 -42.72 14.98
CA PHE A 13 -7.25 -42.58 13.68
C PHE A 13 -8.11 -41.81 12.68
N SER A 14 -9.43 -42.00 12.70
CA SER A 14 -10.36 -41.23 11.88
C SER A 14 -10.45 -39.76 12.31
N LEU A 15 -10.39 -39.48 13.61
CA LEU A 15 -10.41 -38.10 14.14
C LEU A 15 -9.13 -37.33 13.76
N LEU A 16 -7.97 -38.01 13.79
CA LEU A 16 -6.68 -37.47 13.37
C LEU A 16 -6.62 -37.17 11.87
N PHE A 17 -7.33 -37.96 11.04
CA PHE A 17 -7.38 -37.75 9.59
C PHE A 17 -8.20 -36.51 9.20
N LEU A 18 -9.25 -36.19 9.96
CA LEU A 18 -10.08 -34.99 9.75
C LEU A 18 -9.41 -33.69 10.23
N ALA A 19 -8.44 -33.77 11.15
CA ALA A 19 -7.68 -32.62 11.63
C ALA A 19 -6.55 -32.17 10.69
N GLY A 20 -6.24 -32.95 9.64
CA GLY A 20 -5.09 -32.70 8.75
C GLY A 20 -5.35 -31.81 7.53
N CYS A 21 -6.59 -31.47 7.22
CA CYS A 21 -6.93 -30.69 6.03
C CYS A 21 -7.62 -29.38 6.39
N LYS A 22 -6.83 -28.31 6.52
CA LYS A 22 -7.17 -26.93 6.16
C LYS A 22 -5.94 -26.05 6.39
N SER A 23 -5.00 -26.09 5.45
CA SER A 23 -4.20 -24.89 5.20
C SER A 23 -5.15 -23.93 4.48
N PRO A 24 -5.49 -22.75 5.04
CA PRO A 24 -6.07 -21.72 4.20
C PRO A 24 -5.05 -21.47 3.10
N ASP A 25 -5.47 -21.66 1.85
CA ASP A 25 -4.73 -21.11 0.73
C ASP A 25 -4.64 -19.62 1.03
N GLN A 26 -3.48 -19.15 1.50
CA GLN A 26 -3.21 -17.73 1.62
C GLN A 26 -3.10 -17.26 0.18
N GLN A 27 -4.25 -17.02 -0.43
CA GLN A 27 -4.36 -16.26 -1.65
C GLN A 27 -3.73 -14.91 -1.30
N ILE A 28 -2.49 -14.73 -1.74
CA ILE A 28 -1.80 -13.46 -1.63
C ILE A 28 -2.60 -12.54 -2.53
N ASP A 29 -3.53 -11.80 -1.94
CA ASP A 29 -4.27 -10.75 -2.63
C ASP A 29 -3.23 -9.74 -3.11
N ARG A 30 -2.91 -9.80 -4.40
CA ARG A 30 -2.00 -8.86 -5.05
C ARG A 30 -2.79 -7.57 -5.26
N PRO A 31 -2.50 -6.50 -4.51
CA PRO A 31 -3.25 -5.26 -4.67
C PRO A 31 -2.96 -4.67 -6.05
N ASN A 32 -3.96 -4.01 -6.63
CA ASN A 32 -3.73 -3.15 -7.78
C ASN A 32 -3.09 -1.85 -7.29
N ILE A 33 -1.98 -1.45 -7.92
CA ILE A 33 -1.29 -0.20 -7.61
C ILE A 33 -1.61 0.79 -8.72
N ILE A 34 -2.21 1.93 -8.36
CA ILE A 34 -2.48 3.04 -9.28
C ILE A 34 -1.64 4.23 -8.81
N LEU A 35 -0.71 4.68 -9.66
CA LEU A 35 0.12 5.85 -9.41
C LEU A 35 -0.43 7.05 -10.19
N PHE A 36 -0.83 8.09 -9.46
CA PHE A 36 -1.11 9.41 -10.02
C PHE A 36 0.12 10.29 -9.87
N LEU A 37 0.68 10.76 -10.98
CA LEU A 37 1.80 11.71 -11.01
C LEU A 37 1.34 12.98 -11.73
N VAL A 38 1.36 14.11 -11.02
CA VAL A 38 0.95 15.42 -11.54
C VAL A 38 2.21 16.24 -11.80
N ASP A 39 2.28 16.88 -12.98
CA ASP A 39 3.42 17.73 -13.34
C ASP A 39 3.29 19.13 -12.73
N ASP A 40 4.42 19.71 -12.33
CA ASP A 40 4.52 21.08 -11.81
C ASP A 40 3.57 21.46 -10.66
N MET A 41 3.15 20.48 -9.87
CA MET A 41 2.23 20.68 -8.75
C MET A 41 2.98 21.03 -7.46
N GLY A 42 2.76 22.24 -6.95
CA GLY A 42 3.28 22.68 -5.66
C GLY A 42 2.47 22.13 -4.48
N TRP A 43 3.10 22.10 -3.30
CA TRP A 43 2.46 21.60 -2.07
C TRP A 43 1.27 22.44 -1.59
N GLN A 44 1.13 23.68 -2.10
CA GLN A 44 0.01 24.59 -1.80
C GLN A 44 -1.09 24.56 -2.88
N ASP A 45 -0.90 23.84 -3.99
CA ASP A 45 -1.77 23.90 -5.17
C ASP A 45 -3.01 22.99 -5.05
N THR A 46 -3.47 22.73 -3.82
CA THR A 46 -4.66 21.91 -3.52
C THR A 46 -5.40 22.44 -2.32
N SER A 47 -6.62 21.95 -2.11
CA SER A 47 -7.35 22.19 -0.87
C SER A 47 -6.83 21.41 0.35
N VAL A 48 -5.91 20.45 0.12
CA VAL A 48 -5.28 19.63 1.17
C VAL A 48 -4.04 20.35 1.73
N PRO A 49 -3.95 20.56 3.06
CA PRO A 49 -2.81 21.23 3.66
C PRO A 49 -1.64 20.26 3.88
N PHE A 50 -0.67 20.23 2.95
CA PHE A 50 0.58 19.45 3.08
C PHE A 50 1.61 20.07 4.05
N HIS A 51 1.15 20.83 5.05
CA HIS A 51 1.99 21.48 6.07
C HIS A 51 1.23 21.60 7.40
N SER A 52 1.92 22.02 8.47
CA SER A 52 1.31 22.16 9.80
C SER A 52 0.19 23.20 9.86
N GLU A 53 0.24 24.21 8.98
CA GLU A 53 -0.74 25.28 8.92
C GLU A 53 -1.43 25.32 7.56
N ARG A 54 -2.73 25.62 7.55
CA ARG A 54 -3.46 25.88 6.31
C ARG A 54 -3.04 27.21 5.73
N THR A 55 -2.84 27.24 4.42
CA THR A 55 -2.54 28.45 3.66
C THR A 55 -3.81 29.03 3.03
N PRO A 56 -3.82 30.32 2.63
CA PRO A 56 -4.94 30.88 1.87
C PRO A 56 -5.25 30.12 0.58
N PHE A 57 -4.23 29.55 -0.07
CA PHE A 57 -4.37 28.75 -1.28
C PHE A 57 -5.19 27.48 -1.05
N ASN A 58 -5.08 26.86 0.12
CA ASN A 58 -5.88 25.68 0.48
C ASN A 58 -7.38 25.99 0.62
N ASN A 59 -7.76 27.26 0.72
CA ASN A 59 -9.17 27.67 0.72
C ASN A 59 -9.63 28.18 -0.66
N LEU A 60 -8.68 28.42 -1.58
CA LEU A 60 -8.95 28.87 -2.95
C LEU A 60 -9.20 27.69 -3.89
N TYR A 61 -8.36 26.65 -3.79
CA TYR A 61 -8.51 25.44 -4.59
C TYR A 61 -9.65 24.57 -4.07
N HIS A 62 -10.29 23.82 -4.97
CA HIS A 62 -11.36 22.88 -4.63
C HIS A 62 -11.05 21.50 -5.21
N THR A 63 -10.45 20.64 -4.37
CA THR A 63 -9.98 19.29 -4.76
C THR A 63 -10.59 18.20 -3.87
N PRO A 64 -11.92 17.98 -3.91
CA PRO A 64 -12.63 17.09 -2.97
C PRO A 64 -12.20 15.62 -3.08
N SER A 65 -11.77 15.16 -4.25
CA SER A 65 -11.23 13.81 -4.40
C SER A 65 -9.88 13.65 -3.70
N MET A 66 -9.05 14.70 -3.67
CA MET A 66 -7.77 14.67 -2.94
C MET A 66 -7.99 14.75 -1.43
N GLU A 67 -8.94 15.56 -0.98
CA GLU A 67 -9.36 15.60 0.43
C GLU A 67 -9.79 14.21 0.90
N ARG A 68 -10.67 13.55 0.15
CA ARG A 68 -11.09 12.18 0.47
C ARG A 68 -9.91 11.20 0.52
N LEU A 69 -8.98 11.28 -0.43
CA LEU A 69 -7.78 10.42 -0.44
C LEU A 69 -6.86 10.69 0.77
N ALA A 70 -6.75 11.93 1.21
CA ALA A 70 -5.96 12.29 2.39
C ALA A 70 -6.64 11.80 3.69
N ASP A 71 -7.96 11.89 3.78
CA ASP A 71 -8.75 11.46 4.94
C ASP A 71 -8.83 9.93 5.08
N GLU A 72 -8.93 9.20 3.95
CA GLU A 72 -9.00 7.74 3.93
C GLU A 72 -7.61 7.07 3.96
N GLY A 73 -6.55 7.85 3.77
CA GLY A 73 -5.20 7.36 3.51
C GLY A 73 -4.14 7.91 4.45
N MET A 74 -2.93 8.06 3.88
CA MET A 74 -1.78 8.65 4.56
C MET A 74 -1.24 9.79 3.73
N MET A 75 -0.88 10.88 4.41
CA MET A 75 -0.28 12.06 3.80
C MET A 75 1.19 12.18 4.23
N PHE A 76 2.07 12.40 3.25
CA PHE A 76 3.49 12.67 3.48
C PHE A 76 3.76 14.16 3.31
N THR A 77 4.20 14.84 4.37
CA THR A 77 4.52 16.28 4.34
C THR A 77 5.97 16.57 4.01
N GLN A 78 6.80 15.53 3.87
CA GLN A 78 8.23 15.60 3.57
C GLN A 78 8.58 14.63 2.42
N ALA A 79 7.89 14.79 1.28
CA ALA A 79 8.16 14.05 0.05
C ALA A 79 8.87 14.97 -0.95
N TYR A 80 10.11 14.62 -1.32
CA TYR A 80 10.96 15.46 -2.16
C TYR A 80 11.09 14.91 -3.59
N ALA A 81 11.19 15.82 -4.55
CA ALA A 81 11.43 15.54 -5.97
C ALA A 81 12.62 16.35 -6.48
N CYS A 82 13.18 15.95 -7.63
CA CYS A 82 14.14 16.79 -8.34
C CYS A 82 13.44 18.04 -8.90
N THR A 83 14.19 19.11 -9.11
CA THR A 83 13.67 20.40 -9.60
C THR A 83 13.28 20.40 -11.08
N VAL A 84 13.48 19.28 -11.79
CA VAL A 84 13.19 19.13 -13.23
C VAL A 84 12.40 17.83 -13.44
N CYS A 85 11.49 17.84 -14.41
CA CYS A 85 10.57 16.74 -14.70
C CYS A 85 11.29 15.42 -15.07
N SER A 86 12.27 15.48 -15.98
CA SER A 86 13.02 14.30 -16.45
C SER A 86 13.73 13.54 -15.32
N PRO A 87 14.60 14.17 -14.49
CA PRO A 87 15.27 13.45 -13.40
C PRO A 87 14.28 12.91 -12.36
N THR A 88 13.19 13.62 -12.04
CA THR A 88 12.14 13.11 -11.14
C THR A 88 11.49 11.84 -11.69
N ARG A 89 11.10 11.84 -12.97
CA ARG A 89 10.46 10.67 -13.61
C ARG A 89 11.42 9.49 -13.73
N ILE A 90 12.67 9.76 -14.10
CA ILE A 90 13.71 8.72 -14.20
C ILE A 90 13.91 8.08 -12.83
N SER A 91 14.15 8.88 -11.77
CA SER A 91 14.37 8.35 -10.43
C SER A 91 13.18 7.56 -9.88
N LEU A 92 11.95 7.93 -10.24
CA LEU A 92 10.75 7.20 -9.85
C LEU A 92 10.62 5.84 -10.57
N ILE A 93 11.00 5.77 -11.85
CA ILE A 93 10.86 4.55 -12.66
C ILE A 93 12.02 3.57 -12.41
N THR A 94 13.24 4.07 -12.23
CA THR A 94 14.45 3.25 -12.14
C THR A 94 14.92 3.01 -10.72
N GLU A 95 14.34 3.70 -9.74
CA GLU A 95 14.77 3.72 -8.33
C GLU A 95 16.20 4.25 -8.13
N MET A 96 16.80 4.87 -9.16
CA MET A 96 18.15 5.42 -9.11
C MET A 96 18.13 6.95 -8.99
N CYS A 97 18.97 7.49 -8.11
CA CYS A 97 19.21 8.93 -8.08
C CYS A 97 19.84 9.36 -9.42
N PHE A 98 19.29 10.41 -10.06
CA PHE A 98 19.81 10.92 -11.33
C PHE A 98 21.32 11.21 -11.27
N ALA A 99 21.83 11.77 -10.17
CA ALA A 99 23.26 12.04 -9.99
C ALA A 99 24.15 10.78 -9.98
N ALA A 100 23.59 9.59 -9.74
CA ALA A 100 24.31 8.33 -9.79
C ALA A 100 24.36 7.70 -11.19
N MET A 101 23.72 8.34 -12.20
CA MET A 101 23.62 7.82 -13.57
C MET A 101 24.68 8.41 -14.51
N ASP A 102 25.37 9.49 -14.13
CA ASP A 102 26.41 10.17 -14.93
C ASP A 102 27.81 9.54 -14.77
N GLY A 103 27.88 8.21 -14.60
CA GLY A 103 29.12 7.44 -14.48
C GLY A 103 29.78 7.10 -15.81
#